data_AF-A0A1Z9Q5T3-F1
#
_entry.id   AF-A0A1Z9Q5T3-F1
#
_cell.length_a   1.000
_cell.length_b   1.000
_cell.length_c   1.000
_cell.angle_alpha   90.00
_cell.angle_beta   90.00
_cell.angle_gamma   90.00
#
_symmetry.space_group_name_H-M   'P 1'
#
loop_
_entity.id
_entity.type
_entity.pdbx_description
1 polymer ?
#
loop_
_entity_poly.entity_id
_entity_poly.type
_entity_poly.pdbx_seq_one_letter_code
_entity_poly.pdbx_strand_id
1 'polypeptide(L)'
;MNRRQKLSSVIPFGYQVSHENPKVLDEIPEQLAALTEIKELVSDRVLSLREGSAWLEHQTGRKLSHQGLKKIIDAERLGNKP
;
A
#
# COMPACT_ATOMS: atom_id res chain seq x y z
N MET A 1 2.16 -16.25 7.69
CA MET A 1 1.27 -15.07 7.73
C MET A 1 1.89 -14.05 8.67
N ASN A 2 2.47 -12.99 8.12
CA ASN A 2 2.94 -11.86 8.93
C ASN A 2 1.69 -11.12 9.45
N ARG A 3 1.58 -10.93 10.76
CA ARG A 3 0.40 -10.34 11.41
C ARG A 3 0.78 -9.02 12.07
N ARG A 4 0.07 -7.95 11.71
CA ARG A 4 0.29 -6.60 12.26
C ARG A 4 -0.82 -6.23 13.23
N GLN A 5 -0.47 -5.63 14.38
CA GLN A 5 -1.48 -5.09 15.30
C GLN A 5 -2.12 -3.83 14.71
N LYS A 6 -3.46 -3.73 14.83
CA LYS A 6 -4.20 -2.55 14.39
C LYS A 6 -4.00 -1.41 15.40
N LEU A 7 -3.12 -0.48 15.06
CA LEU A 7 -2.80 0.69 15.89
C LEU A 7 -3.69 1.92 15.61
N SER A 8 -4.38 1.94 14.47
CA SER A 8 -5.20 3.06 14.01
C SER A 8 -6.48 2.56 13.34
N SER A 9 -7.50 3.43 13.29
CA SER A 9 -8.73 3.18 12.50
C SER A 9 -8.46 3.19 10.99
N VAL A 10 -7.37 3.80 10.55
CA VAL A 10 -6.94 3.79 9.15
C VAL A 10 -6.27 2.45 8.84
N ILE A 11 -6.80 1.74 7.85
CA ILE A 11 -6.22 0.48 7.37
C ILE A 11 -5.21 0.79 6.27
N PRO A 12 -3.92 0.45 6.45
CA PRO A 12 -2.91 0.66 5.43
C PRO A 12 -3.24 -0.10 4.13
N PHE A 13 -2.74 0.40 3.00
CA PHE A 13 -2.90 -0.28 1.71
C PHE A 13 -2.22 -1.65 1.74
N GLY A 14 -2.83 -2.66 1.14
CA GLY A 14 -2.32 -4.03 1.20
C GLY A 14 -2.65 -4.79 2.48
N TYR A 15 -3.52 -4.25 3.33
CA TYR A 15 -3.99 -4.92 4.55
C TYR A 15 -5.51 -4.85 4.70
N GLN A 16 -6.09 -5.84 5.37
CA GLN A 16 -7.49 -5.84 5.83
C GLN A 16 -7.58 -6.19 7.30
N VAL A 17 -8.70 -5.86 7.94
CA VAL A 17 -8.99 -6.32 9.30
C VAL A 17 -9.17 -7.83 9.28
N SER A 18 -8.52 -8.53 10.21
CA SER A 18 -8.61 -9.97 10.28
C SER A 18 -10.03 -10.41 10.65
N HIS A 19 -10.51 -11.46 9.98
CA HIS A 19 -11.81 -12.08 10.27
C HIS A 19 -11.83 -12.75 11.64
N GLU A 20 -10.69 -13.22 12.13
CA GLU A 20 -10.56 -13.90 13.43
C GLU A 20 -10.47 -12.90 14.58
N ASN A 21 -9.78 -11.78 14.38
CA ASN A 21 -9.55 -10.80 15.43
C ASN A 21 -9.52 -9.36 14.87
N PRO A 22 -10.49 -8.50 15.24
CA PRO A 22 -10.57 -7.13 14.72
C PRO A 22 -9.42 -6.21 15.16
N LYS A 23 -8.58 -6.65 16.10
CA LYS A 23 -7.35 -5.96 16.53
C LYS A 23 -6.12 -6.33 15.69
N VAL A 24 -6.26 -7.24 14.74
CA VAL A 24 -5.18 -7.72 13.87
C VAL A 24 -5.48 -7.34 12.42
N LEU A 25 -4.43 -7.11 11.65
CA LEU A 25 -4.48 -6.91 10.21
C LEU A 25 -3.84 -8.09 9.51
N ASP A 26 -4.54 -8.60 8.50
CA ASP A 26 -4.04 -9.60 7.55
C ASP A 26 -3.55 -8.90 6.29
N GLU A 27 -2.42 -9.37 5.76
CA GLU A 27 -1.86 -8.93 4.48
C GLU A 27 -2.77 -9.37 3.32
N ILE A 28 -2.86 -8.53 2.29
CA ILE A 28 -3.45 -8.84 1.00
C ILE A 28 -2.29 -8.91 0.00
N PRO A 29 -1.75 -10.12 -0.27
CA PRO A 29 -0.50 -10.28 -1.02
C PRO A 29 -0.55 -9.64 -2.40
N GLU A 30 -1.67 -9.74 -3.11
CA GLU A 30 -1.80 -9.18 -4.47
C GLU A 30 -1.71 -7.65 -4.45
N GLN A 31 -2.30 -7.00 -3.45
CA GLN A 31 -2.20 -5.54 -3.27
C GLN A 31 -0.77 -5.11 -2.89
N LEU A 32 -0.09 -5.87 -2.03
CA LEU A 32 1.29 -5.56 -1.63
C LEU A 32 2.27 -5.75 -2.79
N ALA A 33 2.08 -6.77 -3.62
CA ALA A 33 2.86 -7.00 -4.82
C ALA A 33 2.68 -5.86 -5.82
N ALA A 34 1.42 -5.50 -6.14
CA ALA A 34 1.12 -4.38 -7.05
C ALA A 34 1.67 -3.06 -6.52
N LEU A 35 1.55 -2.79 -5.21
CA LEU A 35 2.16 -1.62 -4.59
C LEU A 35 3.68 -1.62 -4.77
N THR A 36 4.34 -2.76 -4.62
CA THR A 36 5.80 -2.87 -4.77
C THR A 36 6.23 -2.53 -6.20
N GLU A 37 5.60 -3.14 -7.20
CA GLU A 37 5.85 -2.85 -8.62
C GLU A 37 5.63 -1.37 -8.95
N ILE A 38 4.50 -0.80 -8.53
CA ILE A 38 4.17 0.59 -8.85
C ILE A 38 5.12 1.59 -8.17
N LYS A 39 5.57 1.31 -6.94
CA LYS A 39 6.59 2.14 -6.28
C LYS A 39 7.89 2.17 -7.06
N GLU A 40 8.33 1.03 -7.60
CA GLU A 40 9.55 0.94 -8.42
C GLU A 40 9.39 1.76 -9.70
N LEU A 41 8.30 1.54 -10.45
CA LEU A 41 8.02 2.29 -11.68
C LEU A 41 7.92 3.81 -11.46
N VAL A 42 7.34 4.25 -10.34
CA VAL A 42 7.30 5.68 -9.97
C VAL A 42 8.67 6.19 -9.56
N SER A 43 9.46 5.39 -8.85
CA SER A 43 10.81 5.78 -8.40
C SER A 43 11.77 5.91 -9.59
N ASP A 44 11.64 5.04 -10.58
CA ASP A 44 12.40 5.04 -11.84
C ASP A 44 11.86 6.06 -12.85
N ARG A 45 10.83 6.83 -12.47
CA ARG A 45 10.17 7.86 -13.29
C ARG A 45 9.53 7.32 -14.58
N VAL A 46 9.22 6.02 -14.62
CA VAL A 46 8.44 5.39 -15.70
C VAL A 46 6.98 5.83 -15.62
N LEU A 47 6.45 5.95 -14.39
CA LEU A 47 5.11 6.45 -14.12
C LEU A 47 5.15 7.71 -13.26
N SER A 48 4.24 8.65 -13.52
CA SER A 48 3.93 9.70 -12.55
C SER A 48 3.18 9.12 -11.34
N LEU A 49 3.18 9.85 -10.22
CA LEU A 49 2.39 9.49 -9.02
C LEU A 49 0.89 9.34 -9.31
N ARG A 50 0.37 10.09 -10.28
CA ARG A 50 -1.06 10.04 -10.68
C ARG A 50 -1.34 8.78 -11.49
N GLU A 51 -0.48 8.45 -12.44
CA GLU A 51 -0.60 7.22 -13.22
C GLU A 51 -0.43 5.98 -12.34
N GLY A 52 0.58 5.95 -11.47
CA GLY A 52 0.76 4.84 -10.52
C GLY A 52 -0.45 4.65 -9.59
N SER A 53 -1.02 5.75 -9.09
CA SER A 53 -2.25 5.74 -8.29
C SER A 53 -3.45 5.15 -9.07
N ALA A 54 -3.63 5.55 -10.34
CA ALA A 54 -4.69 5.02 -11.19
C ALA A 54 -4.49 3.53 -11.53
N TRP A 55 -3.25 3.12 -11.82
CA TRP A 55 -2.91 1.72 -12.09
C TRP A 55 -3.14 0.82 -10.88
N LEU A 56 -2.78 1.26 -9.67
CA LEU A 56 -3.07 0.51 -8.44
C LEU A 56 -4.57 0.29 -8.24
N GLU A 57 -5.37 1.35 -8.42
CA GLU A 57 -6.83 1.24 -8.30
C GLU A 57 -7.40 0.31 -9.36
N HIS A 58 -6.90 0.37 -10.60
CA HIS A 58 -7.31 -0.50 -11.69
C HIS A 58 -6.97 -1.98 -11.44
N GLN A 59 -5.74 -2.28 -11.01
CA GLN A 59 -5.29 -3.66 -10.81
C GLN A 59 -5.88 -4.31 -9.56
N THR A 60 -6.05 -3.53 -8.49
CA THR A 60 -6.39 -4.09 -7.16
C THR A 60 -7.83 -3.83 -6.73
N GLY A 61 -8.54 -2.94 -7.45
CA GLY A 61 -9.85 -2.43 -7.05
C GLY A 61 -9.83 -1.52 -5.82
N ARG A 62 -8.66 -1.28 -5.21
CA ARG A 62 -8.50 -0.44 -4.02
C ARG A 62 -7.91 0.90 -4.37
N LYS A 63 -8.61 1.97 -3.98
CA LYS A 63 -8.14 3.33 -4.17
C LYS A 63 -6.95 3.67 -3.27
N LEU A 64 -5.89 4.18 -3.88
CA LEU A 64 -4.78 4.86 -3.20
C LEU A 64 -4.56 6.21 -3.88
N SER A 65 -4.66 7.32 -3.16
CA SER A 65 -4.43 8.64 -3.77
C SER A 65 -2.97 8.85 -4.15
N HIS A 66 -2.70 9.66 -5.16
CA HIS A 66 -1.33 10.03 -5.55
C HIS A 66 -0.51 10.63 -4.39
N GLN A 67 -1.16 11.37 -3.47
CA GLN A 67 -0.50 11.86 -2.24
C GLN A 67 -0.22 10.73 -1.24
N GLY A 68 -1.13 9.75 -1.12
CA GLY A 68 -0.92 8.56 -0.31
C GLY A 68 0.25 7.72 -0.82
N LEU A 69 0.29 7.47 -2.13
CA LEU A 69 1.40 6.79 -2.79
C LEU A 69 2.74 7.52 -2.54
N LYS A 70 2.76 8.85 -2.72
CA LYS A 70 3.94 9.67 -2.41
C LYS A 70 4.41 9.48 -0.97
N LYS A 71 3.49 9.54 0.01
CA LYS A 71 3.82 9.36 1.43
C LYS A 71 4.41 7.99 1.73
N ILE A 72 3.89 6.93 1.10
CA ILE A 72 4.41 5.57 1.25
C ILE A 72 5.85 5.47 0.72
N ILE A 73 6.10 5.98 -0.49
CA ILE A 73 7.44 6.00 -1.11
C ILE A 73 8.42 6.81 -0.26
N ASP A 74 8.01 8.00 0.20
CA ASP A 74 8.86 8.87 1.03
C ASP A 74 9.15 8.24 2.40
N ALA A 75 8.18 7.57 3.02
CA ALA A 75 8.37 6.88 4.30
C ALA A 75 9.39 5.74 4.17
N GLU A 76 9.33 4.96 3.09
CA GLU A 76 10.26 3.86 2.85
C GLU A 76 11.70 4.33 2.64
N ARG A 77 11.90 5.47 1.95
CA ARG A 77 13.21 6.12 1.82
C ARG A 77 13.80 6.54 3.16
N LEU A 78 12.96 6.85 4.14
CA LEU A 78 13.36 7.18 5.51
C LEU A 78 13.56 5.93 6.39
N GLY A 79 13.46 4.72 5.81
CA GLY A 79 13.59 3.45 6.54
C GLY A 79 12.32 3.01 7.27
N ASN A 80 11.22 3.76 7.15
CA ASN A 80 9.94 3.40 7.74
C ASN A 80 9.16 2.51 6.77
N LYS A 81 9.19 1.19 7.00
CA LYS A 81 8.31 0.27 6.27
C LYS A 81 6.84 0.53 6.66
N PRO A 82 5.92 0.63 5.67
CA PRO A 82 4.51 0.93 5.91
C PRO A 82 3.83 -0.07 6.83
#